data_AF-A0A2P7TMC2-F1
#
_entry.id   AF-A0A2P7TMC2-F1
#
_cell.length_a   1.000
_cell.length_b   1.000
_cell.length_c   1.000
_cell.angle_alpha   90.00
_cell.angle_beta   90.00
_cell.angle_gamma   90.00
#
_symmetry.space_group_name_H-M   'P 1'
#
loop_
_entity.id
_entity.type
_entity.pdbx_description
1 polymer ?
#
loop_
_entity_poly.entity_id
_entity_poly.type
_entity_poly.pdbx_seq_one_letter_code
_entity_poly.pdbx_strand_id
1 'polypeptide(L)'
;MKPYIVLLLFFFAAIRLSAQTGTFNTVIDPDEGDSNNNPVCIVASEDGLLVVSASLCFGNSLGCTDMVKIDWNADILWKKLFLNLPYGFSPSQGNTILNSQGNYVMLGGTRFQDTIAKFIMEISPTGDSLTLQTFGWKVGAMGKLTQMSDSTYLILYTKGEYPIYAHPVLAFLNTNSMTTVWEKYINEFPWGSGVDMCLTENEWIISYQVAQGPIDYLYLTYTDTAGNVRSNIPVNPVTDGQCIGKVVYLGNGNLAVSWCNDTLIGAWGQNYG
;
A
#
# COMPACT_ATOMS: atom_id res chain seq x y z
N MET A 1 -46.49 20.17 23.50
CA MET A 1 -45.41 20.34 22.49
C MET A 1 -44.14 21.01 23.05
N LYS A 2 -44.24 22.07 23.87
CA LYS A 2 -43.05 22.77 24.46
C LYS A 2 -42.07 21.93 25.32
N PRO A 3 -42.48 20.94 26.16
CA PRO A 3 -41.51 20.23 27.01
C PRO A 3 -40.59 19.28 26.23
N TYR A 4 -41.05 18.75 25.10
CA TYR A 4 -40.27 17.80 24.29
C TYR A 4 -39.10 18.44 23.56
N ILE A 5 -39.22 19.72 23.16
CA ILE A 5 -38.13 20.45 22.49
C ILE A 5 -36.96 20.68 23.44
N VAL A 6 -37.23 21.00 24.70
CA VAL A 6 -36.19 21.19 25.73
C VAL A 6 -35.48 19.87 26.01
N LEU A 7 -36.22 18.77 26.13
CA LEU A 7 -35.65 17.44 26.35
C LEU A 7 -34.75 17.00 25.18
N LEU A 8 -35.17 17.28 23.94
CA LEU A 8 -34.41 16.98 22.73
C LEU A 8 -33.08 17.75 22.70
N LEU A 9 -33.09 19.04 23.08
CA LEU A 9 -31.89 19.87 23.15
C LEU A 9 -30.91 19.37 24.22
N PHE A 10 -31.40 18.95 25.39
CA PHE A 10 -30.56 18.32 26.43
C PHE A 10 -29.97 16.99 25.97
N PHE A 11 -30.75 16.18 25.24
CA PHE A 11 -30.27 14.93 24.68
C PHE A 11 -29.12 15.15 23.68
N PHE A 12 -29.24 16.10 22.75
CA PHE A 12 -28.15 16.44 21.83
C PHE A 12 -26.92 17.05 22.52
N ALA A 13 -27.11 17.85 23.57
CA ALA A 13 -26.01 18.39 24.37
C ALA A 13 -25.27 17.28 25.14
N ALA A 14 -26.00 16.30 25.70
CA ALA A 14 -25.41 15.15 26.37
C ALA A 14 -24.61 14.27 25.40
N ILE A 15 -25.10 14.05 24.18
CA ILE A 15 -24.35 13.31 23.14
C ILE A 15 -23.02 14.00 22.83
N ARG A 16 -23.00 15.33 22.70
CA ARG A 16 -21.77 16.10 22.43
C ARG A 16 -20.74 15.97 23.55
N LEU A 17 -21.19 15.93 24.81
CA LEU A 17 -20.31 15.79 25.97
C LEU A 17 -19.75 14.38 26.12
N SER A 18 -20.51 13.36 25.71
CA SER A 18 -20.08 11.95 25.78
C SER A 18 -19.25 11.50 24.57
N ALA A 19 -19.22 12.27 23.48
CA ALA A 19 -18.65 11.80 22.22
C ALA A 19 -17.11 11.81 22.13
N GLN A 20 -16.37 12.40 23.07
CA GLN A 20 -14.92 12.63 22.86
C GLN A 20 -14.03 12.57 24.12
N THR A 21 -14.45 11.95 25.22
CA THR A 21 -13.60 11.94 26.45
C THR A 21 -12.64 10.76 26.56
N GLY A 22 -12.63 9.82 25.61
CA GLY A 22 -11.69 8.70 25.58
C GLY A 22 -10.91 8.65 24.28
N THR A 23 -9.71 9.21 24.24
CA THR A 23 -8.71 8.75 23.27
C THR A 23 -8.27 7.36 23.71
N PHE A 24 -8.75 6.31 23.04
CA PHE A 24 -8.19 4.98 23.22
C PHE A 24 -6.85 4.95 22.48
N ASN A 25 -5.79 4.57 23.18
CA ASN A 25 -4.55 4.16 22.56
C ASN A 25 -4.28 2.71 22.97
N THR A 26 -3.91 1.90 22.00
CA THR A 26 -3.39 0.56 22.23
C THR A 26 -2.03 0.50 21.55
N VAL A 27 -1.09 -0.22 22.16
CA VAL A 27 0.21 -0.50 21.56
C VAL A 27 0.24 -1.98 21.28
N ILE A 28 0.41 -2.31 20.00
CA ILE A 28 0.48 -3.68 19.53
C ILE A 28 1.89 -3.93 19.07
N ASP A 29 2.58 -4.79 19.79
CA ASP A 29 3.88 -5.33 19.40
C ASP A 29 3.65 -6.71 18.73
N PRO A 30 3.90 -6.85 17.42
CA PRO A 30 3.71 -8.11 16.71
C PRO A 30 4.62 -9.23 17.19
N ASP A 31 5.84 -8.91 17.64
CA ASP A 31 6.92 -9.87 17.88
C ASP A 31 7.53 -9.81 19.29
N GLU A 32 6.92 -9.01 20.18
CA GLU A 32 7.30 -8.91 21.60
C GLU A 32 8.72 -8.33 21.82
N GLY A 33 9.19 -7.50 20.89
CA GLY A 33 10.41 -6.71 21.02
C GLY A 33 11.65 -7.35 20.42
N ASP A 34 11.48 -8.42 19.64
CA ASP A 34 12.58 -9.17 19.01
C ASP A 34 13.05 -8.53 17.68
N SER A 35 12.31 -7.56 17.11
CA SER A 35 12.75 -6.84 15.93
C SER A 35 12.29 -5.39 15.82
N ASN A 36 12.79 -4.71 14.77
CA ASN A 36 12.30 -3.41 14.36
C ASN A 36 11.10 -3.59 13.43
N ASN A 37 9.88 -3.48 13.97
CA ASN A 37 8.64 -3.58 13.18
C ASN A 37 8.22 -2.19 12.69
N ASN A 38 8.33 -1.96 11.38
CA ASN A 38 7.81 -0.75 10.76
C ASN A 38 6.45 -1.05 10.14
N PRO A 39 5.33 -0.58 10.71
CA PRO A 39 4.02 -0.80 10.11
C PRO A 39 3.96 -0.12 8.74
N VAL A 40 3.57 -0.87 7.72
CA VAL A 40 3.53 -0.40 6.33
C VAL A 40 2.13 -0.37 5.75
N CYS A 41 1.16 -1.07 6.35
CA CYS A 41 -0.20 -1.13 5.86
C CYS A 41 -1.18 -1.45 6.99
N ILE A 42 -2.35 -0.83 6.94
CA ILE A 42 -3.49 -1.16 7.78
C ILE A 42 -4.66 -1.46 6.85
N VAL A 43 -5.34 -2.58 7.07
CA VAL A 43 -6.52 -2.99 6.32
C VAL A 43 -7.69 -3.14 7.28
N ALA A 44 -8.78 -2.42 7.03
CA ALA A 44 -10.01 -2.58 7.78
C ALA A 44 -10.88 -3.68 7.17
N SER A 45 -11.54 -4.46 8.01
CA SER A 45 -12.59 -5.41 7.65
C SER A 45 -13.73 -5.33 8.67
N GLU A 46 -14.81 -6.08 8.46
CA GLU A 46 -16.01 -5.99 9.30
C GLU A 46 -15.74 -6.28 10.78
N ASP A 47 -14.81 -7.17 11.06
CA ASP A 47 -14.47 -7.67 12.40
C ASP A 47 -13.30 -6.93 13.07
N GLY A 48 -12.64 -5.98 12.39
CA GLY A 48 -11.58 -5.17 13.00
C GLY A 48 -10.49 -4.75 12.02
N LEU A 49 -9.25 -4.66 12.49
CA LEU A 49 -8.10 -4.16 11.72
C LEU A 49 -7.01 -5.23 11.58
N LEU A 50 -6.44 -5.30 10.39
CA LEU A 50 -5.18 -6.00 10.13
C LEU A 50 -4.06 -4.97 10.02
N VAL A 51 -2.99 -5.16 10.79
CA VAL A 51 -1.76 -4.38 10.69
C VAL A 51 -0.68 -5.25 10.05
N VAL A 52 0.00 -4.73 9.05
CA VAL A 52 1.11 -5.39 8.35
C VAL A 52 2.37 -4.58 8.53
N SER A 53 3.43 -5.22 8.97
CA SER A 53 4.72 -4.60 9.24
C SER A 53 5.81 -5.18 8.35
N ALA A 54 6.70 -4.30 7.88
CA ALA A 54 8.00 -4.70 7.37
C ALA A 54 8.97 -4.75 8.56
N SER A 55 9.40 -5.96 8.89
CA SER A 55 10.18 -6.25 10.09
C SER A 55 11.56 -6.78 9.73
N LEU A 56 12.48 -6.76 10.69
CA LEU A 56 13.85 -7.26 10.51
C LEU A 56 14.14 -8.42 11.48
N CYS A 57 13.86 -9.63 11.04
CA CYS A 57 14.05 -10.83 11.83
C CYS A 57 15.53 -11.21 12.01
N PHE A 58 15.78 -12.08 12.99
CA PHE A 58 17.09 -12.70 13.26
C PHE A 58 18.20 -11.68 13.53
N GLY A 59 18.02 -10.84 14.54
CA GLY A 59 19.02 -9.84 14.93
C GLY A 59 19.24 -8.77 13.85
N ASN A 60 18.15 -8.35 13.19
CA ASN A 60 18.13 -7.37 12.10
C ASN A 60 18.85 -7.79 10.81
N SER A 61 19.05 -9.08 10.58
CA SER A 61 19.79 -9.59 9.42
C SER A 61 18.91 -9.90 8.21
N LEU A 62 17.60 -10.11 8.42
CA LEU A 62 16.70 -10.57 7.36
C LEU A 62 15.35 -9.87 7.39
N GLY A 63 14.93 -9.32 6.26
CA GLY A 63 13.57 -8.80 6.12
C GLY A 63 12.52 -9.91 6.28
N CYS A 64 11.50 -9.65 7.08
CA CYS A 64 10.34 -10.52 7.30
C CYS A 64 9.05 -9.69 7.35
N THR A 65 7.90 -10.37 7.37
CA THR A 65 6.59 -9.71 7.47
C THR A 65 5.87 -10.18 8.73
N ASP A 66 5.56 -9.25 9.62
CA ASP A 66 4.62 -9.51 10.71
C ASP A 66 3.23 -9.01 10.37
N MET A 67 2.22 -9.78 10.78
CA MET A 67 0.82 -9.46 10.60
C MET A 67 0.08 -9.69 11.90
N VAL A 68 -0.65 -8.68 12.35
CA VAL A 68 -1.50 -8.75 13.55
C VAL A 68 -2.92 -8.36 13.20
N LYS A 69 -3.84 -9.25 13.52
CA LYS A 69 -5.27 -8.99 13.42
C LYS A 69 -5.82 -8.66 14.81
N ILE A 70 -6.54 -7.55 14.89
CA ILE A 70 -7.26 -7.12 16.08
C ILE A 70 -8.73 -6.90 15.77
N ASP A 71 -9.57 -7.00 16.79
CA ASP A 71 -10.97 -6.60 16.71
C ASP A 71 -11.17 -5.09 16.96
N TRP A 72 -12.41 -4.62 16.94
CA TRP A 72 -12.74 -3.22 17.24
C TRP A 72 -12.58 -2.81 18.70
N ASN A 73 -12.42 -3.77 19.62
CA ASN A 73 -12.07 -3.55 21.03
C ASN A 73 -10.56 -3.57 21.26
N ALA A 74 -9.77 -3.71 20.19
CA ALA A 74 -8.31 -3.89 20.20
C ALA A 74 -7.82 -5.22 20.81
N ASP A 75 -8.70 -6.23 20.90
CA ASP A 75 -8.29 -7.59 21.27
C ASP A 75 -7.60 -8.27 20.09
N ILE A 76 -6.45 -8.91 20.34
CA ILE A 76 -5.70 -9.64 19.30
C ILE A 76 -6.44 -10.93 18.96
N LEU A 77 -6.86 -11.06 17.70
CA LEU A 77 -7.48 -12.26 17.17
C LEU A 77 -6.42 -13.29 16.73
N TRP A 78 -5.35 -12.83 16.07
CA TRP A 78 -4.19 -13.66 15.72
C TRP A 78 -2.96 -12.82 15.37
N LYS A 79 -1.78 -13.46 15.44
CA LYS A 79 -0.50 -12.94 14.97
C LYS A 79 0.20 -13.96 14.09
N LYS A 80 0.86 -13.51 13.02
CA LYS A 80 1.61 -14.38 12.09
C LYS A 80 2.90 -13.68 11.66
N LEU A 81 3.97 -14.47 11.61
CA LEU A 81 5.27 -14.08 11.06
C LEU A 81 5.50 -14.86 9.76
N PHE A 82 5.74 -14.15 8.67
CA PHE A 82 6.08 -14.71 7.37
C PHE A 82 7.54 -14.44 7.02
N LEU A 83 8.24 -15.50 6.63
CA LEU A 83 9.67 -15.49 6.33
C LEU A 83 9.99 -16.49 5.21
N ASN A 84 11.12 -16.30 4.54
CA ASN A 84 11.55 -17.16 3.43
C ASN A 84 13.06 -17.44 3.48
N LEU A 85 13.54 -18.10 4.54
CA LEU A 85 14.98 -18.35 4.73
C LEU A 85 15.62 -19.06 3.51
N PRO A 86 16.85 -18.66 3.10
CA PRO A 86 17.73 -17.62 3.67
C PRO A 86 17.45 -16.21 3.13
N TYR A 87 16.33 -16.02 2.44
CA TYR A 87 15.99 -14.83 1.69
C TYR A 87 15.07 -13.89 2.47
N GLY A 88 15.19 -12.59 2.18
CA GLY A 88 14.28 -11.60 2.74
C GLY A 88 12.86 -11.79 2.19
N PHE A 89 11.87 -11.47 3.01
CA PHE A 89 10.46 -11.52 2.68
C PHE A 89 9.79 -10.28 3.25
N SER A 90 9.45 -9.29 2.43
CA SER A 90 8.96 -8.00 2.92
C SER A 90 7.70 -7.58 2.18
N PRO A 91 6.71 -6.97 2.87
CA PRO A 91 5.58 -6.35 2.19
C PRO A 91 6.05 -5.14 1.38
N SER A 92 5.29 -4.79 0.33
CA SER A 92 5.41 -3.50 -0.35
C SER A 92 4.54 -2.49 0.41
N GLN A 93 5.02 -1.25 0.57
CA GLN A 93 4.35 -0.25 1.40
C GLN A 93 2.91 0.03 0.95
N GLY A 94 1.94 -0.09 1.87
CA GLY A 94 0.53 0.22 1.63
C GLY A 94 -0.20 -0.71 0.66
N ASN A 95 0.31 -1.92 0.41
CA ASN A 95 -0.19 -2.81 -0.65
C ASN A 95 -0.71 -4.16 -0.18
N THR A 96 -1.38 -4.15 0.97
CA THR A 96 -2.24 -5.26 1.39
C THR A 96 -3.70 -4.83 1.24
N ILE A 97 -4.54 -5.70 0.69
CA ILE A 97 -5.97 -5.45 0.53
C ILE A 97 -6.79 -6.61 1.10
N LEU A 98 -8.07 -6.36 1.38
CA LEU A 98 -9.08 -7.39 1.59
C LEU A 98 -9.76 -7.66 0.24
N ASN A 99 -9.78 -8.92 -0.21
CA ASN A 99 -10.43 -9.28 -1.47
C ASN A 99 -11.92 -9.58 -1.30
N SER A 100 -12.62 -9.76 -2.42
CA SER A 100 -14.07 -10.11 -2.48
C SER A 100 -14.45 -11.40 -1.75
N GLN A 101 -13.48 -12.28 -1.47
CA GLN A 101 -13.69 -13.56 -0.77
C GLN A 101 -13.40 -13.45 0.74
N GLY A 102 -13.01 -12.28 1.23
CA GLY A 102 -12.63 -12.06 2.62
C GLY A 102 -11.19 -12.47 2.96
N ASN A 103 -10.40 -12.89 1.98
CA ASN A 103 -8.98 -13.16 2.17
C ASN A 103 -8.16 -11.87 2.08
N TYR A 104 -7.04 -11.83 2.78
CA TYR A 104 -6.07 -10.76 2.65
C TYR A 104 -5.11 -11.06 1.51
N VAL A 105 -4.78 -10.06 0.72
CA VAL A 105 -3.86 -10.19 -0.42
C VAL A 105 -2.75 -9.18 -0.26
N MET A 106 -1.53 -9.66 -0.12
CA MET A 106 -0.33 -8.85 0.09
C MET A 106 0.54 -8.86 -1.15
N LEU A 107 0.88 -7.66 -1.64
CA LEU A 107 1.97 -7.46 -2.57
C LEU A 107 3.28 -7.25 -1.80
N GLY A 108 4.30 -8.05 -2.10
CA GLY A 108 5.59 -7.95 -1.45
C GLY A 108 6.76 -8.23 -2.38
N GLY A 109 7.96 -8.30 -1.80
CA GLY A 109 9.18 -8.66 -2.48
C GLY A 109 9.97 -9.68 -1.69
N THR A 110 10.60 -10.62 -2.40
CA THR A 110 11.58 -11.54 -1.83
C THR A 110 12.92 -11.39 -2.54
N ARG A 111 14.02 -11.40 -1.77
CA ARG A 111 15.38 -11.29 -2.33
C ARG A 111 15.90 -12.66 -2.68
N PHE A 112 16.01 -13.00 -3.94
CA PHE A 112 16.71 -14.20 -4.39
C PHE A 112 18.11 -13.82 -4.90
N GLN A 113 19.15 -14.09 -4.11
CA GLN A 113 20.53 -13.67 -4.39
C GLN A 113 20.61 -12.14 -4.64
N ASP A 114 21.14 -11.72 -5.80
CA ASP A 114 21.28 -10.32 -6.21
C ASP A 114 20.01 -9.78 -6.90
N THR A 115 18.88 -10.50 -6.84
CA THR A 115 17.63 -10.11 -7.49
C THR A 115 16.48 -10.02 -6.50
N ILE A 116 15.58 -9.06 -6.74
CA ILE A 116 14.29 -8.98 -6.04
C ILE A 116 13.22 -9.47 -7.01
N ALA A 117 12.48 -10.49 -6.58
CA ALA A 117 11.24 -10.92 -7.21
C ALA A 117 10.06 -10.32 -6.43
N LYS A 118 9.02 -9.85 -7.12
CA LYS A 118 7.77 -9.50 -6.46
C LYS A 118 6.95 -10.76 -6.21
N PHE A 119 6.04 -10.66 -5.26
CA PHE A 119 5.05 -11.70 -5.04
C PHE A 119 3.68 -11.11 -4.71
N ILE A 120 2.64 -11.88 -5.04
CA ILE A 120 1.35 -11.81 -4.37
C ILE A 120 1.29 -12.99 -3.42
N MET A 121 0.85 -12.73 -2.20
CA MET A 121 0.51 -13.74 -1.22
C MET A 121 -0.95 -13.57 -0.79
N GLU A 122 -1.72 -14.64 -0.88
CA GLU A 122 -3.08 -14.69 -0.35
C GLU A 122 -3.07 -15.37 1.02
N ILE A 123 -3.80 -14.78 1.96
CA ILE A 123 -3.80 -15.12 3.38
C ILE A 123 -5.24 -15.22 3.84
N SER A 124 -5.59 -16.30 4.53
CA SER A 124 -6.94 -16.55 5.02
C SER A 124 -7.35 -15.50 6.08
N PRO A 125 -8.66 -15.39 6.40
CA PRO A 125 -9.13 -14.56 7.51
C PRO A 125 -8.51 -14.93 8.88
N THR A 126 -8.02 -16.17 9.02
CA THR A 126 -7.35 -16.71 10.21
C THR A 126 -5.82 -16.52 10.20
N GLY A 127 -5.29 -15.90 9.15
CA GLY A 127 -3.86 -15.61 9.00
C GLY A 127 -3.04 -16.75 8.39
N ASP A 128 -3.65 -17.79 7.83
CA ASP A 128 -2.93 -18.89 7.20
C ASP A 128 -2.58 -18.56 5.74
N SER A 129 -1.36 -18.87 5.32
CA SER A 129 -0.96 -18.69 3.93
C SER A 129 -1.74 -19.63 3.02
N LEU A 130 -2.43 -19.09 2.01
CA LEU A 130 -3.19 -19.87 1.04
C LEU A 130 -2.39 -20.09 -0.24
N THR A 131 -1.91 -19.00 -0.84
CA THR A 131 -1.14 -19.05 -2.08
C THR A 131 0.02 -18.04 -2.05
N LEU A 132 1.09 -18.36 -2.78
CA LEU A 132 2.21 -17.45 -3.02
C LEU A 132 2.60 -17.57 -4.50
N GLN A 133 2.54 -16.45 -5.22
CA GLN A 133 2.94 -16.38 -6.61
C GLN A 133 4.01 -15.29 -6.76
N THR A 134 5.17 -15.66 -7.30
CA THR A 134 6.22 -14.71 -7.64
C THR A 134 6.10 -14.23 -9.08
N PHE A 135 6.48 -12.98 -9.33
CA PHE A 135 6.49 -12.37 -10.66
C PHE A 135 7.45 -11.19 -10.68
N GLY A 136 7.87 -10.79 -11.89
CA GLY A 136 8.86 -9.74 -12.09
C GLY A 136 10.26 -10.12 -11.56
N TRP A 137 11.29 -9.77 -12.30
CA TRP A 137 12.69 -9.95 -11.89
C TRP A 137 13.40 -8.61 -11.96
N LYS A 138 14.30 -8.34 -11.00
CA LYS A 138 14.94 -7.03 -10.80
C LYS A 138 13.89 -5.94 -10.61
N VAL A 139 13.19 -6.00 -9.49
CA VAL A 139 12.02 -5.14 -9.23
C VAL A 139 12.25 -4.26 -8.00
N GLY A 140 11.94 -2.97 -8.11
CA GLY A 140 11.98 -1.99 -7.03
C GLY A 140 10.82 -2.12 -6.03
N ALA A 141 10.94 -1.50 -4.86
CA ALA A 141 10.03 -1.72 -3.73
C ALA A 141 8.61 -1.15 -3.90
N MET A 142 8.41 -0.14 -4.76
CA MET A 142 7.16 0.61 -4.86
C MET A 142 6.13 -0.05 -5.78
N GLY A 143 4.85 0.21 -5.51
CA GLY A 143 3.75 -0.31 -6.31
C GLY A 143 2.36 -0.05 -5.75
N LYS A 144 1.34 -0.56 -6.45
CA LYS A 144 -0.05 -0.58 -6.04
C LYS A 144 -0.69 -1.91 -6.42
N LEU A 145 -1.52 -2.47 -5.54
CA LEU A 145 -2.34 -3.66 -5.81
C LEU A 145 -3.82 -3.28 -5.92
N THR A 146 -4.54 -3.83 -6.89
CA THR A 146 -6.00 -3.68 -7.02
C THR A 146 -6.61 -4.99 -7.53
N GLN A 147 -7.66 -5.47 -6.86
CA GLN A 147 -8.41 -6.62 -7.32
C GLN A 147 -9.32 -6.22 -8.48
N MET A 148 -9.32 -7.03 -9.53
CA MET A 148 -10.12 -6.82 -10.75
C MET A 148 -11.28 -7.82 -10.84
N SER A 149 -11.06 -9.04 -10.35
CA SER A 149 -12.07 -10.07 -10.12
C SER A 149 -11.57 -11.04 -9.05
N ASP A 150 -12.34 -12.08 -8.75
CA ASP A 150 -11.99 -13.09 -7.73
C ASP A 150 -10.59 -13.71 -7.95
N SER A 151 -10.13 -13.82 -9.20
CA SER A 151 -8.85 -14.45 -9.54
C SER A 151 -7.90 -13.57 -10.34
N THR A 152 -8.21 -12.27 -10.48
CA THR A 152 -7.35 -11.37 -11.25
C THR A 152 -7.04 -10.09 -10.50
N TYR A 153 -5.80 -9.65 -10.66
CA TYR A 153 -5.25 -8.48 -9.99
C TYR A 153 -4.53 -7.60 -11.00
N LEU A 154 -4.70 -6.29 -10.84
CA LEU A 154 -3.88 -5.30 -11.49
C LEU A 154 -2.83 -4.82 -10.50
N ILE A 155 -1.58 -4.75 -10.95
CA ILE A 155 -0.45 -4.36 -10.13
C ILE A 155 0.36 -3.31 -10.85
N LEU A 156 0.59 -2.20 -10.17
CA LEU A 156 1.65 -1.26 -10.52
C LEU A 156 2.90 -1.64 -9.75
N TYR A 157 4.05 -1.70 -10.41
CA TYR A 157 5.33 -1.91 -9.76
C TYR A 157 6.48 -1.29 -10.56
N THR A 158 7.70 -1.24 -10.02
CA THR A 158 8.87 -0.69 -10.73
C THR A 158 9.81 -1.78 -11.21
N LYS A 159 9.99 -1.96 -12.52
CA LYS A 159 10.86 -2.98 -13.13
C LYS A 159 12.17 -2.39 -13.66
N GLY A 160 13.30 -2.99 -13.33
CA GLY A 160 14.61 -2.60 -13.84
C GLY A 160 15.68 -2.48 -12.75
N GLU A 161 16.77 -1.81 -13.10
CA GLU A 161 17.95 -1.64 -12.26
C GLU A 161 18.05 -0.19 -11.76
N TYR A 162 17.75 0.03 -10.49
CA TYR A 162 17.94 1.33 -9.84
C TYR A 162 19.44 1.64 -9.65
N PRO A 163 19.89 2.91 -9.77
CA PRO A 163 19.15 4.10 -10.20
C PRO A 163 19.19 4.35 -11.72
N ILE A 164 19.75 3.42 -12.50
CA ILE A 164 20.17 3.69 -13.88
C ILE A 164 19.00 3.56 -14.87
N TYR A 165 18.25 2.46 -14.74
CA TYR A 165 17.23 2.10 -15.72
C TYR A 165 16.08 1.36 -15.05
N ALA A 166 15.00 2.06 -14.71
CA ALA A 166 13.84 1.45 -14.07
C ALA A 166 12.55 2.07 -14.61
N HIS A 167 11.47 1.31 -14.69
CA HIS A 167 10.22 1.80 -15.24
C HIS A 167 9.03 1.40 -14.38
N PRO A 168 8.02 2.28 -14.22
CA PRO A 168 6.69 1.86 -13.81
C PRO A 168 6.12 0.87 -14.83
N VAL A 169 5.72 -0.29 -14.34
CA VAL A 169 5.08 -1.36 -15.09
C VAL A 169 3.72 -1.63 -14.48
N LEU A 170 2.70 -1.62 -15.32
CA LEU A 170 1.37 -2.13 -15.00
C LEU A 170 1.27 -3.56 -15.48
N ALA A 171 0.89 -4.48 -14.60
CA ALA A 171 0.75 -5.90 -14.92
C ALA A 171 -0.62 -6.42 -14.50
N PHE A 172 -1.19 -7.26 -15.36
CA PHE A 172 -2.43 -7.98 -15.07
C PHE A 172 -2.11 -9.44 -14.79
N LEU A 173 -2.38 -9.88 -13.57
CA LEU A 173 -2.10 -11.22 -13.09
C LEU A 173 -3.38 -12.03 -12.96
N ASN A 174 -3.28 -13.33 -13.26
CA ASN A 174 -4.31 -14.31 -12.96
C ASN A 174 -3.75 -15.33 -11.96
N THR A 175 -4.36 -15.40 -10.77
CA THR A 175 -3.91 -16.26 -9.68
C THR A 175 -4.35 -17.71 -9.84
N ASN A 176 -5.45 -17.98 -10.56
CA ASN A 176 -5.88 -19.35 -10.84
C ASN A 176 -4.87 -20.08 -11.74
N SER A 177 -4.35 -19.38 -12.75
CA SER A 177 -3.30 -19.94 -13.63
C SER A 177 -1.89 -19.66 -13.15
N MET A 178 -1.72 -18.88 -12.07
CA MET A 178 -0.44 -18.41 -11.57
C MET A 178 0.43 -17.76 -12.66
N THR A 179 -0.17 -16.98 -13.56
CA THR A 179 0.52 -16.36 -14.69
C THR A 179 0.32 -14.85 -14.76
N THR A 180 1.32 -14.17 -15.30
CA THR A 180 1.18 -12.80 -15.79
C THR A 180 0.54 -12.84 -17.17
N VAL A 181 -0.64 -12.25 -17.30
CA VAL A 181 -1.40 -12.22 -18.56
C VAL A 181 -0.78 -11.20 -19.52
N TRP A 182 -0.44 -10.01 -19.01
CA TRP A 182 0.28 -8.98 -19.76
C TRP A 182 1.00 -8.01 -18.82
N GLU A 183 1.99 -7.30 -19.39
CA GLU A 183 2.70 -6.18 -18.76
C GLU A 183 2.79 -5.00 -19.73
N LYS A 184 2.69 -3.77 -19.22
CA LYS A 184 2.80 -2.52 -19.97
C LYS A 184 3.73 -1.56 -19.25
N TYR A 185 4.70 -1.03 -19.97
CA TYR A 185 5.55 0.06 -19.49
C TYR A 185 4.77 1.37 -19.58
N ILE A 186 4.78 2.15 -18.50
CA ILE A 186 3.92 3.34 -18.35
C ILE A 186 4.64 4.64 -18.73
N ASN A 187 5.97 4.61 -18.82
CA ASN A 187 6.76 5.77 -19.17
C ASN A 187 7.77 5.48 -20.30
N GLU A 188 8.32 6.57 -20.86
CA GLU A 188 9.38 6.53 -21.88
C GLU A 188 10.74 7.01 -21.33
N PHE A 189 10.78 7.39 -20.05
CA PHE A 189 11.99 7.90 -19.42
C PHE A 189 12.94 6.76 -19.04
N PRO A 190 14.27 6.98 -19.06
CA PRO A 190 15.24 5.97 -18.63
C PRO A 190 14.98 5.46 -17.21
N TRP A 191 14.51 6.34 -16.32
CA TRP A 191 14.18 5.97 -14.96
C TRP A 191 12.81 6.52 -14.54
N GLY A 192 12.01 5.68 -13.91
CA GLY A 192 10.83 6.05 -13.16
C GLY A 192 10.34 4.93 -12.24
N SER A 193 9.59 5.29 -11.21
CA SER A 193 9.07 4.37 -10.20
C SER A 193 7.57 4.52 -10.05
N GLY A 194 6.82 3.42 -10.18
CA GLY A 194 5.37 3.40 -10.01
C GLY A 194 5.00 3.58 -8.54
N VAL A 195 4.08 4.51 -8.26
CA VAL A 195 3.79 4.93 -6.87
C VAL A 195 2.38 4.57 -6.43
N ASP A 196 1.37 4.97 -7.18
CA ASP A 196 -0.04 4.74 -6.83
C ASP A 196 -0.89 4.72 -8.10
N MET A 197 -2.07 4.11 -8.02
CA MET A 197 -3.03 4.12 -9.12
C MET A 197 -4.47 4.10 -8.60
N CYS A 198 -5.38 4.67 -9.39
CA CYS A 198 -6.81 4.56 -9.17
C CYS A 198 -7.57 4.35 -10.49
N LEU A 199 -8.76 3.77 -10.39
CA LEU A 199 -9.68 3.55 -11.50
C LEU A 199 -10.75 4.65 -11.53
N THR A 200 -10.96 5.24 -12.69
CA THR A 200 -12.17 6.04 -13.00
C THR A 200 -13.22 5.16 -13.68
N GLU A 201 -14.28 5.73 -14.24
CA GLU A 201 -15.28 4.94 -14.97
C GLU A 201 -14.69 4.11 -16.12
N ASN A 202 -13.67 4.63 -16.83
CA ASN A 202 -13.21 4.01 -18.10
C ASN A 202 -11.68 4.04 -18.30
N GLU A 203 -10.91 4.49 -17.30
CA GLU A 203 -9.46 4.63 -17.42
C GLU A 203 -8.75 4.51 -16.08
N TRP A 204 -7.52 4.00 -16.13
CA TRP A 204 -6.60 4.02 -15.02
C TRP A 204 -5.83 5.33 -15.00
N ILE A 205 -5.64 5.86 -13.80
CA ILE A 205 -4.78 6.99 -13.55
C ILE A 205 -3.64 6.49 -12.67
N ILE A 206 -2.43 6.62 -13.19
CA ILE A 206 -1.22 6.09 -12.58
C ILE A 206 -0.34 7.27 -12.22
N SER A 207 0.04 7.34 -10.96
CA SER A 207 1.05 8.26 -10.48
C SER A 207 2.41 7.56 -10.38
N TYR A 208 3.44 8.21 -10.89
CA TYR A 208 4.80 7.68 -10.86
C TYR A 208 5.84 8.81 -10.82
N GLN A 209 6.97 8.51 -10.22
CA GLN A 209 8.11 9.43 -10.11
C GLN A 209 9.07 9.21 -11.27
N VAL A 210 9.68 10.27 -11.77
CA VAL A 210 10.68 10.24 -12.85
C VAL A 210 11.86 11.11 -12.46
N ALA A 211 13.07 10.61 -12.65
CA ALA A 211 14.30 11.36 -12.42
C ALA A 211 14.70 12.09 -13.69
N GLN A 212 14.82 13.42 -13.61
CA GLN A 212 15.22 14.27 -14.73
C GLN A 212 16.35 15.20 -14.31
N GLY A 213 17.56 14.66 -14.26
CA GLY A 213 18.74 15.38 -13.79
C GLY A 213 18.73 15.50 -12.26
N PRO A 214 18.87 16.70 -11.67
CA PRO A 214 18.91 16.88 -10.21
C PRO A 214 17.53 16.96 -9.55
N ILE A 215 16.45 16.90 -10.34
CA ILE A 215 15.08 17.08 -9.86
C ILE A 215 14.25 15.89 -10.34
N ASP A 216 13.46 15.35 -9.42
CA ASP A 216 12.46 14.35 -9.73
C ASP A 216 11.12 15.02 -10.02
N TYR A 217 10.30 14.39 -10.83
CA TYR A 217 8.97 14.87 -11.19
C TYR A 217 7.94 13.80 -10.90
N LEU A 218 6.81 14.23 -10.34
CA LEU A 218 5.60 13.42 -10.32
C LEU A 218 4.89 13.55 -11.67
N TYR A 219 4.54 12.41 -12.25
CA TYR A 219 3.72 12.32 -13.46
C TYR A 219 2.40 11.62 -13.16
N LEU A 220 1.37 12.01 -13.90
CA LEU A 220 0.11 11.27 -14.03
C LEU A 220 0.00 10.74 -15.45
N THR A 221 -0.05 9.41 -15.58
CA THR A 221 -0.36 8.74 -16.84
C THR A 221 -1.80 8.24 -16.80
N TYR A 222 -2.54 8.54 -17.86
CA TYR A 222 -3.87 7.99 -18.11
C TYR A 222 -3.74 6.81 -19.07
N THR A 223 -4.35 5.68 -18.73
CA THR A 223 -4.41 4.52 -19.62
C THR A 223 -5.84 4.06 -19.80
N ASP A 224 -6.13 3.42 -20.94
CA ASP A 224 -7.36 2.63 -21.02
C ASP A 224 -7.34 1.44 -20.04
N THR A 225 -8.45 0.72 -19.93
CA THR A 225 -8.58 -0.45 -19.05
C THR A 225 -7.70 -1.65 -19.46
N ALA A 226 -7.12 -1.62 -20.67
CA ALA A 226 -6.15 -2.60 -21.14
C ALA A 226 -4.68 -2.16 -20.91
N GLY A 227 -4.48 -1.03 -20.22
CA GLY A 227 -3.16 -0.50 -19.88
C GLY A 227 -2.45 0.25 -21.01
N ASN A 228 -3.14 0.60 -22.10
CA ASN A 228 -2.53 1.40 -23.17
C ASN A 228 -2.51 2.89 -22.77
N VAL A 229 -1.33 3.49 -22.80
CA VAL A 229 -1.12 4.89 -22.46
C VAL A 229 -1.85 5.80 -23.45
N ARG A 230 -2.62 6.76 -22.92
CA ARG A 230 -3.36 7.78 -23.69
C ARG A 230 -2.72 9.15 -23.57
N SER A 231 -2.31 9.51 -22.35
CA SER A 231 -1.69 10.79 -22.06
C SER A 231 -0.79 10.67 -20.85
N ASN A 232 0.17 11.59 -20.77
CA ASN A 232 1.13 11.67 -19.69
C ASN A 232 1.33 13.14 -19.32
N ILE A 233 1.05 13.48 -18.07
CA ILE A 233 0.97 14.87 -17.60
C ILE A 233 1.98 15.06 -16.46
N PRO A 234 3.00 15.92 -16.60
CA PRO A 234 3.83 16.29 -15.48
C PRO A 234 3.00 17.11 -14.48
N VAL A 235 3.08 16.78 -13.19
CA VAL A 235 2.37 17.51 -12.14
C VAL A 235 3.26 18.59 -11.57
N ASN A 236 4.30 18.19 -10.83
CA ASN A 236 5.21 19.10 -10.15
C ASN A 236 6.57 18.43 -9.91
N PRO A 237 7.62 19.22 -9.73
CA PRO A 237 8.86 18.78 -9.09
C PRO A 237 8.56 18.14 -7.73
N VAL A 238 9.28 17.07 -7.41
CA VAL A 238 9.30 16.41 -6.11
C VAL A 238 10.74 16.26 -5.65
N THR A 239 10.94 16.27 -4.33
CA THR A 239 12.26 16.05 -3.73
C THR A 239 12.65 14.58 -3.90
N ASP A 240 13.93 14.34 -4.20
CA ASP A 240 14.46 13.00 -4.43
C ASP A 240 14.14 12.06 -3.25
N GLY A 241 13.68 10.86 -3.59
CA GLY A 241 13.69 9.69 -2.71
C GLY A 241 12.65 9.61 -1.59
N GLN A 242 11.77 10.59 -1.35
CA GLN A 242 10.87 10.55 -0.18
C GLN A 242 9.39 10.85 -0.41
N CYS A 243 8.98 11.21 -1.63
CA CYS A 243 7.61 11.67 -1.88
C CYS A 243 6.79 10.64 -2.65
N ILE A 244 5.92 9.92 -1.94
CA ILE A 244 4.95 8.98 -2.53
C ILE A 244 3.75 9.80 -3.01
N GLY A 245 3.75 10.21 -4.29
CA GLY A 245 2.56 10.76 -4.94
C GLY A 245 1.35 9.82 -4.80
N LYS A 246 0.23 10.33 -4.28
CA LYS A 246 -1.03 9.58 -4.18
C LYS A 246 -2.07 10.17 -5.11
N VAL A 247 -2.90 9.31 -5.67
CA VAL A 247 -3.98 9.72 -6.57
C VAL A 247 -5.29 9.03 -6.19
N VAL A 248 -6.35 9.81 -6.09
CA VAL A 248 -7.69 9.33 -5.76
C VAL A 248 -8.71 9.97 -6.71
N TYR A 249 -9.57 9.13 -7.30
CA TYR A 249 -10.73 9.58 -8.06
C TYR A 249 -11.89 9.91 -7.13
N LEU A 250 -12.48 11.10 -7.29
CA LEU A 250 -13.55 11.60 -6.41
C LEU A 250 -14.96 11.24 -6.87
N GLY A 251 -15.11 10.48 -7.97
CA GLY A 251 -16.41 10.05 -8.48
C GLY A 251 -17.21 11.10 -9.26
N ASN A 252 -16.69 12.33 -9.39
CA ASN A 252 -17.36 13.45 -10.04
C ASN A 252 -16.53 14.04 -11.20
N GLY A 253 -15.67 13.23 -11.82
CA GLY A 253 -14.71 13.68 -12.83
C GLY A 253 -13.46 14.36 -12.27
N ASN A 254 -13.41 14.70 -10.98
CA ASN A 254 -12.23 15.32 -10.36
C ASN A 254 -11.29 14.29 -9.73
N LEU A 255 -10.05 14.73 -9.55
CA LEU A 255 -8.98 13.98 -8.91
C LEU A 255 -8.46 14.74 -7.69
N ALA A 256 -8.18 14.01 -6.62
CA ALA A 256 -7.31 14.47 -5.56
C ALA A 256 -5.92 13.87 -5.79
N VAL A 257 -4.91 14.72 -5.86
CA VAL A 257 -3.51 14.33 -6.01
C VAL A 257 -2.75 14.94 -4.85
N SER A 258 -1.98 14.13 -4.12
CA SER A 258 -1.08 14.62 -3.09
C SER A 258 0.36 14.24 -3.42
N TRP A 259 1.27 15.12 -3.08
CA TRP A 259 2.71 14.93 -3.18
C TRP A 259 3.37 15.78 -2.10
N CYS A 260 4.62 15.49 -1.79
CA CYS A 260 5.40 16.35 -0.91
C CYS A 260 6.34 17.18 -1.80
N ASN A 261 6.38 18.49 -1.53
CA ASN A 261 7.37 19.39 -2.10
C ASN A 261 8.12 19.94 -0.90
N ASP A 262 9.37 19.54 -0.72
CA ASP A 262 10.15 19.88 0.47
C ASP A 262 10.49 21.37 0.46
N THR A 263 9.52 22.16 0.92
CA THR A 263 9.70 23.54 1.35
C THR A 263 9.37 23.59 2.83
N LEU A 264 10.10 22.83 3.66
CA LEU A 264 10.11 22.99 5.12
C LEU A 264 8.71 23.02 5.77
N ILE A 265 8.04 21.87 5.87
CA ILE A 265 7.10 21.63 6.97
C ILE A 265 7.46 20.28 7.58
N GLY A 266 8.49 20.30 8.44
CA GLY A 266 8.80 19.17 9.29
C GLY A 266 7.74 19.04 10.38
N ALA A 267 6.89 18.02 10.31
CA ALA A 267 6.23 17.49 11.50
C ALA A 267 7.22 16.52 12.17
N TRP A 268 8.19 17.07 12.90
CA TRP A 268 9.10 16.28 13.72
C TRP A 268 8.35 15.75 14.94
N GLY A 269 7.71 14.60 14.79
CA GLY A 269 7.33 13.75 15.92
C GLY A 269 8.55 13.00 16.43
N GLN A 270 9.54 13.71 16.98
CA GLN A 270 10.60 13.08 17.75
C GLN A 270 10.04 12.66 19.11
N ASN A 271 9.57 11.42 19.20
CA ASN A 271 9.53 10.73 20.49
C ASN A 271 10.95 10.24 20.77
N TYR A 272 11.72 11.05 21.49
CA TYR A 272 12.84 10.53 22.26
C TYR A 272 12.26 9.83 23.50
N GLY A 273 12.17 8.50 23.41
CA GLY A 273 12.17 7.63 24.59
C GLY A 273 13.61 7.32 24.97
#